data_AF-A0A0A9XQQ3-F1
#
_entry.id   AF-A0A0A9XQQ3-F1
#
_cell.length_a   1.000
_cell.length_b   1.000
_cell.length_c   1.000
_cell.angle_alpha   90.00
_cell.angle_beta   90.00
_cell.angle_gamma   90.00
#
_symmetry.space_group_name_H-M   'P 1'
#
loop_
_entity.id
_entity.type
_entity.pdbx_description
1 polymer ?
#
loop_
_entity_poly.entity_id
_entity_poly.type
_entity_poly.pdbx_seq_one_letter_code
_entity_poly.pdbx_strand_id
1 'polypeptide(L)'
;LQNVNFVKIGSIDLVELRSLQHVVHLLPVYLNCNNWTEDFNEMNNFLSEHSELEFVIAGDFNVRIGDKQDLEDVDRAVLGGFSPLRHSMDKTLNSRGARFLDTCADVGVVVLNGRS
;
A
#
# COMPACT_ATOMS: atom_id res chain seq x y z
N LEU A 1 -15.05 8.69 12.41
CA LEU A 1 -15.60 7.61 11.56
C LEU A 1 -17.09 7.52 11.82
N GLN A 2 -17.92 7.57 10.78
CA GLN A 2 -19.39 7.52 10.93
C GLN A 2 -19.96 6.16 10.58
N ASN A 3 -19.31 5.42 9.68
CA ASN A 3 -19.71 4.07 9.33
C ASN A 3 -18.50 3.21 8.93
N VAL A 4 -18.58 1.91 9.21
CA VAL A 4 -17.63 0.86 8.81
C VAL A 4 -18.44 -0.24 8.16
N ASN A 5 -18.18 -0.52 6.88
CA ASN A 5 -18.89 -1.56 6.13
C ASN A 5 -17.90 -2.55 5.53
N PHE A 6 -18.25 -3.84 5.55
CA PHE A 6 -17.57 -4.81 4.69
C PHE A 6 -18.19 -4.72 3.30
N VAL A 7 -17.36 -4.50 2.29
CA VAL A 7 -17.78 -4.33 0.90
C VAL A 7 -17.01 -5.28 0.00
N LYS A 8 -17.59 -5.62 -1.15
CA LYS A 8 -16.94 -6.44 -2.17
C LYS A 8 -16.86 -5.64 -3.47
N ILE A 9 -15.66 -5.48 -4.00
CA ILE A 9 -15.42 -4.89 -5.32
C ILE A 9 -14.79 -5.98 -6.18
N GLY A 10 -15.50 -6.42 -7.22
CA GLY A 10 -15.12 -7.59 -7.99
C GLY A 10 -15.08 -8.86 -7.11
N SER A 11 -13.93 -9.53 -7.09
CA SER A 11 -13.66 -10.70 -6.24
C SER A 11 -13.15 -10.35 -4.84
N ILE A 12 -12.73 -9.10 -4.60
CA ILE A 12 -11.96 -8.70 -3.42
C ILE A 12 -12.88 -8.17 -2.33
N ASP A 13 -12.68 -8.65 -1.11
CA ASP A 13 -13.32 -8.17 0.12
C ASP A 13 -12.51 -7.01 0.72
N LEU A 14 -13.17 -5.89 1.04
CA LEU A 14 -12.57 -4.69 1.63
C LEU A 14 -13.37 -4.24 2.86
N VAL A 15 -12.76 -3.34 3.65
CA VAL A 15 -13.48 -2.58 4.67
C VAL A 15 -13.58 -1.12 4.23
N GLU A 16 -14.80 -0.65 3.95
CA GLU A 16 -15.07 0.75 3.67
C GLU A 16 -15.21 1.54 4.98
N LEU A 17 -14.38 2.57 5.13
CA LEU A 17 -14.39 3.52 6.23
C LEU A 17 -14.97 4.84 5.72
N ARG A 18 -16.15 5.21 6.22
CA ARG A 18 -16.87 6.42 5.77
C ARG A 18 -16.87 7.50 6.84
N SER A 19 -16.53 8.71 6.41
CA SER A 19 -16.72 9.97 7.14
C SER A 19 -17.64 10.91 6.35
N LEU A 20 -17.93 12.11 6.89
CA LEU A 20 -18.76 13.09 6.20
C LEU A 20 -18.17 13.55 4.87
N GLN A 21 -16.84 13.56 4.74
CA GLN A 21 -16.12 14.16 3.61
C GLN A 21 -15.28 13.16 2.81
N HIS A 22 -14.97 12.00 3.40
CA HIS A 22 -14.05 11.02 2.82
C HIS A 22 -14.57 9.59 2.93
N VAL A 23 -14.23 8.79 1.91
CA VAL A 23 -14.45 7.35 1.86
C VAL A 23 -13.11 6.69 1.59
N VAL A 24 -12.63 5.91 2.55
CA VAL A 24 -11.35 5.20 2.46
C VAL A 24 -11.61 3.70 2.48
N HIS A 25 -10.95 2.96 1.60
CA HIS A 25 -11.05 1.51 1.52
C HIS A 25 -9.80 0.88 2.14
N LEU A 26 -9.99 0.11 3.22
CA LEU A 26 -8.96 -0.75 3.76
C LEU A 26 -8.93 -2.03 2.92
N LEU A 27 -7.81 -2.24 2.22
CA LEU A 27 -7.53 -3.45 1.44
C LEU A 27 -6.62 -4.38 2.26
N PRO A 28 -7.16 -5.47 2.84
CA PRO A 28 -6.35 -6.50 3.48
C PRO A 28 -5.59 -7.30 2.41
N VAL A 29 -4.29 -7.53 2.62
CA VAL A 29 -3.44 -8.24 1.65
C VAL A 29 -2.70 -9.41 2.31
N TYR A 30 -2.65 -10.53 1.62
CA TYR A 30 -1.71 -11.60 1.91
C TYR A 30 -1.15 -12.13 0.58
N LEU A 31 0.14 -11.90 0.33
CA LEU A 31 0.82 -12.40 -0.87
C LEU A 31 1.53 -13.71 -0.52
N ASN A 32 0.98 -14.84 -0.94
CA ASN A 32 1.50 -16.16 -0.64
C ASN A 32 2.90 -16.33 -1.23
N CYS A 33 3.88 -16.70 -0.42
CA CYS A 33 5.26 -16.83 -0.89
C CYS A 33 5.45 -17.86 -2.02
N ASN A 34 4.56 -18.86 -2.12
CA ASN A 34 4.58 -19.90 -3.17
C ASN A 34 3.92 -19.47 -4.48
N ASN A 35 2.94 -18.55 -4.43
CA ASN A 35 2.20 -18.03 -5.59
C ASN A 35 2.32 -16.50 -5.68
N TRP A 36 3.47 -15.97 -5.24
CA TRP A 36 3.61 -14.53 -4.95
C TRP A 36 3.38 -13.69 -6.21
N THR A 37 3.82 -14.18 -7.36
CA THR A 37 3.68 -13.47 -8.64
C THR A 37 2.22 -13.32 -9.04
N GLU A 38 1.44 -14.38 -8.91
CA GLU A 38 0.03 -14.43 -9.23
C GLU A 38 -0.77 -13.51 -8.30
N ASP A 39 -0.59 -13.67 -6.98
CA ASP A 39 -1.26 -12.85 -5.96
C ASP A 39 -0.91 -11.36 -6.11
N PHE A 40 0.37 -11.07 -6.37
CA PHE A 40 0.82 -9.69 -6.61
C PHE A 40 0.22 -9.10 -7.88
N ASN A 41 0.10 -9.88 -8.96
CA ASN A 41 -0.52 -9.41 -10.21
C ASN A 41 -2.01 -9.11 -10.00
N GLU A 42 -2.74 -9.96 -9.26
CA GLU A 42 -4.15 -9.73 -8.95
C GLU A 42 -4.33 -8.43 -8.16
N MET A 43 -3.53 -8.23 -7.10
CA MET A 43 -3.53 -6.99 -6.31
C MET A 43 -3.17 -5.77 -7.18
N ASN A 44 -2.12 -5.87 -7.99
CA ASN A 44 -1.66 -4.77 -8.83
C ASN A 44 -2.71 -4.36 -9.88
N ASN A 45 -3.36 -5.35 -10.50
CA ASN A 45 -4.44 -5.11 -11.45
C ASN A 45 -5.62 -4.43 -10.76
N PHE A 46 -6.02 -4.92 -9.58
CA PHE A 46 -7.09 -4.31 -8.80
C PHE A 46 -6.81 -2.85 -8.44
N LEU A 47 -5.60 -2.53 -7.96
CA LEU A 47 -5.20 -1.16 -7.65
C LEU A 47 -5.19 -0.25 -8.89
N SER A 48 -4.79 -0.79 -10.04
CA SER A 48 -4.76 -0.05 -11.30
C SER A 48 -6.15 0.22 -11.85
N GLU A 49 -7.04 -0.79 -11.79
CA GLU A 49 -8.43 -0.71 -12.26
C GLU A 49 -9.28 0.22 -11.39
N HIS A 50 -8.90 0.41 -10.12
CA HIS A 50 -9.60 1.23 -9.13
C HIS A 50 -8.79 2.43 -8.64
N SER A 51 -7.95 3.00 -9.51
CA SER A 51 -7.08 4.14 -9.18
C SER A 51 -7.82 5.40 -8.72
N GLU A 52 -9.14 5.48 -8.91
CA GLU A 52 -10.01 6.53 -8.41
C GLU A 52 -10.35 6.42 -6.91
N LEU A 53 -10.08 5.27 -6.28
CA LEU A 53 -10.41 5.02 -4.88
C LEU A 53 -9.24 5.37 -3.95
N GLU A 54 -9.57 5.87 -2.75
CA GLU A 54 -8.59 6.06 -1.68
C GLU A 54 -8.38 4.74 -0.92
N PHE A 55 -7.16 4.21 -0.96
CA PHE A 55 -6.82 2.95 -0.29
C PHE A 55 -5.89 3.14 0.91
N VAL A 56 -6.15 2.37 1.96
CA VAL A 56 -5.13 1.96 2.93
C VAL A 56 -4.91 0.48 2.73
N ILE A 57 -3.68 0.09 2.41
CA ILE A 57 -3.35 -1.32 2.14
C ILE A 57 -2.56 -1.84 3.33
N ALA A 58 -3.00 -2.96 3.89
CA ALA A 58 -2.38 -3.53 5.09
C ALA A 58 -2.35 -5.05 5.03
N GLY A 59 -1.20 -5.62 5.39
CA GLY A 59 -1.05 -7.07 5.45
C GLY A 59 0.37 -7.55 5.23
N ASP A 60 0.50 -8.83 4.89
CA ASP A 60 1.79 -9.47 4.67
C ASP A 60 2.06 -9.62 3.17
N PHE A 61 3.00 -8.79 2.69
CA PHE A 61 3.41 -8.76 1.29
C PHE A 61 4.53 -9.75 0.99
N ASN A 62 5.16 -10.38 1.99
CA ASN A 62 6.33 -11.25 1.80
C ASN A 62 7.46 -10.60 0.96
N VAL A 63 7.67 -9.29 1.12
CA VAL A 63 8.72 -8.51 0.46
C VAL A 63 9.73 -7.94 1.46
N ARG A 64 10.94 -7.68 0.99
CA ARG A 64 11.99 -6.99 1.76
C ARG A 64 12.43 -5.77 0.96
N ILE A 65 12.22 -4.57 1.49
CA ILE A 65 12.42 -3.30 0.77
C ILE A 65 13.54 -2.43 1.34
N GLY A 66 14.25 -2.86 2.39
CA GLY A 66 15.31 -2.07 3.01
C GLY A 66 14.85 -0.70 3.50
N ASP A 67 15.66 0.33 3.25
CA ASP A 67 15.36 1.75 3.52
C ASP A 67 14.89 2.52 2.26
N LYS A 68 14.52 1.82 1.17
CA LYS A 68 14.08 2.43 -0.11
C LYS A 68 12.79 3.26 -0.02
N GLN A 69 12.26 3.72 -1.16
CA GLN A 69 11.14 4.66 -1.25
C GLN A 69 11.46 6.00 -0.55
N ASP A 70 12.43 6.72 -1.10
CA ASP A 70 12.69 8.09 -0.66
C ASP A 70 11.54 9.00 -1.12
N LEU A 71 11.10 9.90 -0.23
CA LEU A 71 10.06 10.89 -0.48
C LEU A 71 10.56 12.31 -0.23
N GLU A 72 11.88 12.55 -0.27
CA GLU A 72 12.46 13.89 -0.11
C GLU A 72 11.89 14.93 -1.08
N ASP A 73 11.49 14.51 -2.28
CA ASP A 73 10.88 15.36 -3.30
C ASP A 73 9.37 15.60 -3.08
N VAL A 74 8.74 14.92 -2.12
CA VAL A 74 7.32 15.08 -1.79
C VAL A 74 7.13 16.25 -0.83
N ASP A 75 6.15 17.10 -1.11
CA ASP A 75 5.82 18.25 -0.25
C ASP A 75 5.54 17.80 1.20
N ARG A 76 6.20 18.44 2.17
CA ARG A 76 6.02 18.17 3.60
C ARG A 76 4.57 18.38 4.05
N ALA A 77 3.82 19.28 3.42
CA ALA A 77 2.40 19.46 3.72
C ALA A 77 1.58 18.19 3.40
N VAL A 78 2.00 17.42 2.40
CA VAL A 78 1.39 16.13 2.01
C VAL A 78 1.82 15.02 2.97
N LEU A 79 3.10 14.99 3.36
CA LEU A 79 3.63 13.97 4.29
C LEU A 79 3.11 14.15 5.73
N GLY A 80 2.69 15.37 6.09
CA GLY A 80 2.20 15.69 7.43
C GLY A 80 3.29 15.44 8.48
N GLY A 81 3.05 14.47 9.37
CA GLY A 81 3.97 14.11 10.46
C GLY A 81 4.99 13.02 10.12
N PHE A 82 4.95 12.45 8.91
CA PHE A 82 5.83 11.34 8.53
C PHE A 82 7.20 11.81 8.03
N SER A 83 8.24 11.03 8.32
CA SER A 83 9.58 11.24 7.77
C SER A 83 9.62 10.95 6.26
N PRO A 84 10.24 11.82 5.43
CA PRO A 84 10.45 11.55 4.01
C PRO A 84 11.41 10.37 3.77
N LEU A 85 12.27 10.07 4.74
CA LEU A 85 13.18 8.93 4.73
C LEU A 85 12.62 7.77 5.55
N ARG A 86 12.75 6.54 5.03
CA ARG A 86 12.39 5.32 5.76
C ARG A 86 13.58 4.76 6.53
N HIS A 87 13.32 4.35 7.78
CA HIS A 87 14.27 3.63 8.62
C HIS A 87 13.76 2.22 8.95
N SER A 88 14.26 1.22 8.23
CA SER A 88 13.94 -0.19 8.47
C SER A 88 14.99 -0.87 9.34
N MET A 89 14.57 -1.79 10.22
CA MET A 89 15.50 -2.71 10.91
C MET A 89 16.09 -3.73 9.94
N ASP A 90 15.35 -4.09 8.90
CA ASP A 90 15.81 -4.96 7.83
C ASP A 90 16.29 -4.12 6.64
N LYS A 91 17.59 -4.18 6.36
CA LYS A 91 18.24 -3.43 5.27
C LYS A 91 18.22 -4.16 3.93
N THR A 92 17.69 -5.38 3.88
CA THR A 92 17.70 -6.18 2.65
C THR A 92 16.65 -5.69 1.66
N LEU A 93 17.06 -5.54 0.40
CA LEU A 93 16.16 -5.42 -0.74
C LEU A 93 16.17 -6.73 -1.52
N ASN A 94 15.01 -7.36 -1.71
CA ASN A 94 14.87 -8.52 -2.60
C ASN A 94 14.17 -8.14 -3.91
N SER A 95 14.18 -9.03 -4.91
CA SER A 95 13.57 -8.79 -6.22
C SER A 95 12.06 -8.50 -6.13
N ARG A 96 11.35 -9.19 -5.23
CA ARG A 96 9.93 -8.94 -4.93
C ARG A 96 9.71 -7.54 -4.37
N GLY A 97 10.60 -7.09 -3.48
CA GLY A 97 10.59 -5.75 -2.91
C GLY A 97 10.87 -4.66 -3.94
N ALA A 98 11.81 -4.88 -4.87
CA ALA A 98 12.04 -3.95 -5.97
C ALA A 98 10.78 -3.79 -6.83
N ARG A 99 10.17 -4.92 -7.24
CA ARG A 99 8.92 -4.91 -8.02
C ARG A 99 7.76 -4.25 -7.28
N PHE A 100 7.63 -4.51 -5.98
CA PHE A 100 6.62 -3.86 -5.14
C PHE A 100 6.82 -2.34 -5.08
N LEU A 101 8.06 -1.86 -4.99
CA LEU A 101 8.37 -0.43 -5.01
C LEU A 101 8.04 0.23 -6.35
N ASP A 102 8.29 -0.46 -7.47
CA ASP A 102 7.91 0.01 -8.80
C ASP A 102 6.39 0.19 -8.89
N THR A 103 5.60 -0.81 -8.47
CA THR A 103 4.14 -0.70 -8.38
C THR A 103 3.71 0.46 -7.47
N CYS A 104 4.33 0.62 -6.30
CA CYS A 104 4.03 1.74 -5.41
C CYS A 104 4.22 3.10 -6.11
N ALA A 105 5.28 3.24 -6.92
CA ALA A 105 5.50 4.46 -7.69
C ALA A 105 4.44 4.64 -8.78
N ASP A 106 4.07 3.56 -9.49
CA ASP A 106 3.10 3.60 -10.58
C ASP A 106 1.68 3.95 -10.11
N VAL A 107 1.25 3.44 -8.94
CA VAL A 107 -0.10 3.69 -8.39
C VAL A 107 -0.14 4.76 -7.30
N GLY A 108 0.96 5.48 -7.07
CA GLY A 108 1.02 6.56 -6.08
C GLY A 108 0.88 6.12 -4.62
N VAL A 109 1.24 4.87 -4.30
CA VAL A 109 1.15 4.31 -2.94
C VAL A 109 2.44 4.57 -2.16
N VAL A 110 2.28 4.99 -0.91
CA VAL A 110 3.39 5.22 0.02
C VAL A 110 3.40 4.17 1.13
N VAL A 111 4.59 3.62 1.42
CA VAL A 111 4.81 2.73 2.56
C VAL A 111 5.03 3.56 3.80
N LEU A 112 4.13 3.45 4.78
CA LEU A 112 4.18 4.23 6.02
C LEU A 112 5.10 3.61 7.10
N ASN A 113 5.36 2.30 7.02
CA ASN A 113 6.22 1.62 8.00
C ASN A 113 7.62 2.24 8.03
N GLY A 114 8.15 2.48 9.24
CA GLY A 114 9.51 3.02 9.43
C GLY A 114 9.65 4.51 9.12
N ARG A 115 8.57 5.30 9.16
CA ARG A 115 8.55 6.76 8.93
C ARG A 115 8.13 7.59 10.13
N SER A 116 8.31 7.04 11.33
CA SER A 116 8.07 7.72 12.62
C SER A 116 9.26 8.56 13.06
#